data_AF-A0A1H4IT38-F1
#
_entry.id   AF-A0A1H4IT38-F1
#
_cell.length_a   1.000
_cell.length_b   1.000
_cell.length_c   1.000
_cell.angle_alpha   90.00
_cell.angle_beta   90.00
_cell.angle_gamma   90.00
#
_symmetry.space_group_name_H-M   'P 1'
#
loop_
_entity.id
_entity.type
_entity.pdbx_description
1 polymer ?
#
loop_
_entity_poly.entity_id
_entity_poly.type
_entity_poly.pdbx_seq_one_letter_code
_entity_poly.pdbx_strand_id
1 'polypeptide(L)'
;MTDLSTRPRPADPGDPSDLTAQAAAALLASNRRRRRIRRWIAVGTLPLTLAALLFVGKILSMYAFAHQSITAYVADDYAGSEAAARGQDFLNWFEPFKAPFNIGTALAGAEKLPEARAELEESLELASGLEVCTVRINLALVLERMGDAARADGDGAAAAELFGEALTVTTEMPEECDSEEAQEQSSDPDRDMQQSTDDLEDRLKQKQQSEQQTPPEEEQPEEEPQPQPSEDKLDELEDKLEQGTQERDQQQGDDGGGSGTDKPW
;
A
#
# COMPACT_ATOMS: atom_id res chain seq x y z
N MET A 1 -92.86 -41.65 -24.04
CA MET A 1 -93.13 -40.24 -24.40
C MET A 1 -93.05 -39.44 -23.11
N THR A 2 -92.20 -38.46 -22.88
CA THR A 2 -91.05 -37.90 -23.60
C THR A 2 -90.33 -37.06 -22.53
N ASP A 3 -89.00 -37.12 -22.51
CA ASP A 3 -88.11 -36.29 -21.68
C ASP A 3 -88.51 -34.81 -21.70
N LEU A 4 -88.83 -34.22 -20.55
CA LEU A 4 -88.86 -32.77 -20.38
C LEU A 4 -87.45 -32.31 -19.98
N SER A 5 -86.62 -32.23 -21.02
CA SER A 5 -85.34 -31.55 -21.02
C SER A 5 -85.51 -30.14 -20.47
N THR A 6 -85.08 -29.93 -19.22
CA THR A 6 -85.02 -28.59 -18.61
C THR A 6 -83.90 -27.85 -19.32
N ARG A 7 -84.24 -27.06 -20.34
CA ARG A 7 -83.26 -26.18 -21.00
C ARG A 7 -82.68 -25.23 -19.94
N PRO A 8 -81.35 -25.10 -19.84
CA PRO A 8 -80.76 -24.09 -18.98
C PRO A 8 -81.25 -22.71 -19.43
N ARG A 9 -81.71 -21.91 -18.46
CA ARG A 9 -82.11 -20.51 -18.65
C ARG A 9 -80.93 -19.76 -19.29
N PRO A 10 -81.12 -19.05 -20.41
CA PRO A 10 -80.04 -18.23 -20.96
C PRO A 10 -79.62 -17.23 -19.90
N ALA A 11 -78.31 -17.09 -19.69
CA ALA A 11 -77.74 -16.14 -18.73
C ALA A 11 -78.31 -14.75 -19.03
N ASP A 12 -78.92 -14.12 -18.02
CA ASP A 12 -79.45 -12.76 -18.11
C ASP A 12 -78.25 -11.81 -17.98
N PRO A 13 -77.90 -11.03 -19.03
CA PRO A 13 -76.67 -10.22 -19.04
C PRO A 13 -76.65 -9.05 -18.02
N GLY A 14 -77.63 -8.97 -17.11
CA GLY A 14 -77.76 -7.93 -16.08
C GLY A 14 -77.89 -8.42 -14.63
N ASP A 15 -77.64 -9.70 -14.32
CA ASP A 15 -77.70 -10.17 -12.93
C ASP A 15 -76.60 -9.49 -12.08
N PRO A 16 -76.92 -8.78 -10.98
CA PRO A 16 -75.93 -8.11 -10.13
C PRO A 16 -74.88 -9.07 -9.54
N SER A 17 -75.20 -10.37 -9.40
CA SER A 17 -74.26 -11.40 -8.98
C SER A 17 -73.21 -11.74 -10.07
N ASP A 18 -73.60 -11.72 -11.35
CA ASP A 18 -72.69 -11.92 -12.48
C ASP A 18 -71.79 -10.69 -12.71
N LEU A 19 -72.32 -9.49 -12.51
CA LEU A 19 -71.54 -8.24 -12.59
C LEU A 19 -70.48 -8.16 -11.48
N THR A 20 -70.82 -8.57 -10.26
CA THR A 20 -69.86 -8.62 -9.14
C THR A 20 -68.81 -9.72 -9.32
N ALA A 21 -69.18 -10.89 -9.85
CA ALA A 21 -68.23 -11.95 -10.20
C ALA A 21 -67.25 -11.52 -11.30
N GLN A 22 -67.72 -10.82 -12.35
CA GLN A 22 -66.89 -10.28 -13.42
C GLN A 22 -65.92 -9.20 -12.90
N ALA A 23 -66.40 -8.29 -12.04
CA ALA A 23 -65.55 -7.27 -11.41
C ALA A 23 -64.45 -7.91 -10.52
N ALA A 24 -64.79 -8.92 -9.73
CA ALA A 24 -63.83 -9.67 -8.92
C ALA A 24 -62.79 -10.40 -9.78
N ALA A 25 -63.21 -11.04 -10.88
CA ALA A 25 -62.30 -11.70 -11.82
C ALA A 25 -61.35 -10.70 -12.51
N ALA A 26 -61.84 -9.53 -12.90
CA ALA A 26 -61.03 -8.46 -13.49
C ALA A 26 -59.98 -7.93 -12.49
N LEU A 27 -60.36 -7.74 -11.22
CA LEU A 27 -59.42 -7.35 -10.16
C LEU A 27 -58.35 -8.42 -9.92
N LEU A 28 -58.73 -9.69 -9.84
CA LEU A 28 -57.77 -10.81 -9.69
C LEU A 28 -56.83 -10.91 -10.89
N ALA A 29 -57.32 -10.75 -12.12
CA ALA A 29 -56.51 -10.76 -13.33
C ALA A 29 -55.52 -9.58 -13.36
N SER A 30 -55.97 -8.38 -13.00
CA SER A 30 -55.12 -7.18 -12.90
C SER A 30 -54.03 -7.34 -11.84
N ASN A 31 -54.37 -7.94 -10.69
CA ASN A 31 -53.42 -8.24 -9.61
C ASN A 31 -52.41 -9.32 -10.01
N ARG A 32 -52.83 -10.37 -10.73
CA ARG A 32 -51.92 -11.39 -11.29
C ARG A 32 -50.97 -10.76 -12.31
N ARG A 33 -51.44 -9.86 -13.18
CA ARG A 33 -50.61 -9.13 -14.14
C ARG A 33 -49.59 -8.24 -13.42
N ARG A 34 -50.02 -7.45 -12.43
CA ARG A 34 -49.12 -6.63 -11.59
C ARG A 34 -48.07 -7.47 -10.88
N ARG A 35 -48.44 -8.63 -10.31
CA ARG A 35 -47.49 -9.57 -9.67
C ARG A 35 -46.49 -10.16 -10.65
N ARG A 36 -46.92 -10.56 -11.85
CA ARG A 36 -46.02 -11.06 -12.91
C ARG A 36 -45.01 -9.98 -13.33
N ILE A 37 -45.49 -8.76 -13.60
CA ILE A 37 -44.62 -7.63 -13.97
C ILE A 37 -43.60 -7.36 -12.86
N ARG A 38 -44.03 -7.25 -11.59
CA ARG A 38 -43.12 -7.07 -10.45
C ARG A 38 -42.10 -8.20 -10.32
N ARG A 39 -42.51 -9.46 -10.55
CA ARG A 39 -41.59 -10.61 -10.51
C ARG A 39 -40.56 -10.57 -11.64
N TRP A 40 -40.96 -10.20 -12.85
CA TRP A 40 -40.05 -10.05 -13.99
C TRP A 40 -39.10 -8.87 -13.81
N ILE A 41 -39.58 -7.75 -13.27
CA ILE A 41 -38.73 -6.62 -12.88
C ILE A 41 -37.74 -7.08 -11.81
N ALA A 42 -38.19 -7.73 -10.74
CA ALA A 42 -37.31 -8.21 -9.67
C ALA A 42 -36.25 -9.20 -10.18
N VAL A 43 -36.62 -10.16 -11.02
CA VAL A 43 -35.67 -11.11 -11.62
C VAL A 43 -34.71 -10.40 -12.59
N GLY A 44 -35.18 -9.39 -13.32
CA GLY A 44 -34.34 -8.58 -14.21
C GLY A 44 -33.38 -7.65 -13.47
N THR A 45 -33.79 -7.08 -12.33
CA THR A 45 -32.96 -6.18 -11.52
C THR A 45 -32.07 -6.93 -10.55
N LEU A 46 -32.42 -8.16 -10.16
CA LEU A 46 -31.65 -8.99 -9.22
C LEU A 46 -30.17 -9.13 -9.62
N PRO A 47 -29.79 -9.52 -10.86
CA PRO A 47 -28.38 -9.63 -11.23
C PRO A 47 -27.65 -8.29 -11.13
N LEU A 48 -28.31 -7.19 -11.52
CA LEU A 48 -27.73 -5.84 -11.41
C LEU A 48 -27.50 -5.44 -9.94
N THR A 49 -28.48 -5.72 -9.06
CA THR A 49 -28.32 -5.44 -7.62
C THR A 49 -27.25 -6.30 -6.98
N LEU A 50 -27.12 -7.57 -7.38
CA LEU A 50 -26.07 -8.45 -6.88
C LEU A 50 -24.70 -7.98 -7.36
N ALA A 51 -24.57 -7.60 -8.64
CA ALA A 51 -23.33 -7.04 -9.17
C ALA A 51 -22.94 -5.76 -8.42
N ALA A 52 -23.89 -4.86 -8.16
CA ALA A 52 -23.65 -3.64 -7.39
C ALA A 52 -23.21 -3.96 -5.94
N LEU A 53 -23.85 -4.92 -5.27
CA LEU A 53 -23.45 -5.34 -3.92
C LEU A 53 -22.06 -5.97 -3.88
N LEU A 54 -21.73 -6.82 -4.85
CA LEU A 54 -20.40 -7.42 -4.97
C LEU A 54 -19.34 -6.35 -5.24
N PHE A 55 -19.64 -5.37 -6.09
CA PHE A 55 -18.76 -4.25 -6.37
C PHE A 55 -18.48 -3.40 -5.12
N VAL A 56 -19.51 -3.04 -4.36
CA VAL A 56 -19.35 -2.34 -3.08
C VAL A 56 -18.55 -3.18 -2.08
N GLY A 57 -18.87 -4.47 -1.96
CA GLY A 57 -18.12 -5.40 -1.12
C GLY A 57 -16.64 -5.49 -1.49
N LYS A 58 -16.32 -5.48 -2.79
CA LYS A 58 -14.94 -5.47 -3.28
C LYS A 58 -14.21 -4.19 -2.86
N ILE A 59 -14.79 -3.01 -3.05
CA ILE A 59 -14.16 -1.75 -2.64
C ILE A 59 -13.89 -1.74 -1.14
N LEU A 60 -14.87 -2.13 -0.32
CA LEU A 60 -14.69 -2.19 1.13
C LEU A 60 -13.61 -3.20 1.55
N SER A 61 -13.53 -4.34 0.86
CA SER A 61 -12.46 -5.32 1.12
C SER A 61 -11.07 -4.79 0.74
N MET A 62 -10.94 -4.02 -0.34
CA MET A 62 -9.66 -3.41 -0.71
C MET A 62 -9.19 -2.43 0.35
N TYR A 63 -10.08 -1.56 0.85
CA TYR A 63 -9.73 -0.64 1.93
C TYR A 63 -9.35 -1.37 3.21
N ALA A 64 -10.05 -2.48 3.54
CA ALA A 64 -9.71 -3.30 4.70
C ALA A 64 -8.32 -3.94 4.58
N PHE A 65 -7.97 -4.49 3.41
CA PHE A 65 -6.63 -5.05 3.17
C PHE A 65 -5.54 -3.98 3.19
N ALA A 66 -5.77 -2.82 2.58
CA ALA A 66 -4.84 -1.68 2.61
C ALA A 66 -4.57 -1.23 4.06
N HIS A 67 -5.64 -1.03 4.83
CA HIS A 67 -5.52 -0.62 6.23
C HIS A 67 -4.84 -1.69 7.09
N GLN A 68 -5.14 -2.97 6.86
CA GLN A 68 -4.47 -4.06 7.56
C GLN A 68 -2.98 -4.12 7.21
N SER A 69 -2.61 -3.91 5.95
CA SER A 69 -1.21 -3.87 5.51
C SER A 69 -0.46 -2.77 6.24
N ILE A 70 -0.96 -1.54 6.21
CA ILE A 70 -0.36 -0.38 6.91
C ILE A 70 -0.27 -0.63 8.42
N THR A 71 -1.35 -1.10 9.05
CA THR A 71 -1.37 -1.31 10.51
C THR A 71 -0.40 -2.41 10.95
N ALA A 72 -0.36 -3.52 10.21
CA ALA A 72 0.60 -4.59 10.45
C ALA A 72 2.03 -4.09 10.28
N TYR A 73 2.25 -3.27 9.27
CA TYR A 73 3.55 -2.71 8.97
C TYR A 73 4.08 -1.75 10.05
N VAL A 74 3.25 -0.83 10.51
CA VAL A 74 3.58 0.07 11.64
C VAL A 74 3.84 -0.71 12.93
N ALA A 75 3.24 -1.90 13.08
CA ALA A 75 3.49 -2.81 14.18
C ALA A 75 4.71 -3.74 13.97
N ASP A 76 5.53 -3.47 12.95
CA ASP A 76 6.67 -4.30 12.50
C ASP A 76 6.29 -5.77 12.15
N ASP A 77 5.00 -6.05 11.91
CA ASP A 77 4.50 -7.33 11.38
C ASP A 77 4.56 -7.32 9.85
N TYR A 78 5.80 -7.40 9.34
CA TYR A 78 6.07 -7.36 7.90
C TYR A 78 5.43 -8.53 7.14
N ALA A 79 5.35 -9.71 7.75
CA ALA A 79 4.70 -10.87 7.13
C ALA A 79 3.17 -10.69 7.05
N GLY A 80 2.56 -10.13 8.09
CA GLY A 80 1.15 -9.76 8.09
C GLY A 80 0.86 -8.65 7.08
N SER A 81 1.75 -7.67 6.95
CA SER A 81 1.65 -6.62 5.94
C SER A 81 1.72 -7.17 4.51
N GLU A 82 2.73 -8.00 4.21
CA GLU A 82 2.89 -8.68 2.91
C GLU A 82 1.63 -9.49 2.56
N ALA A 83 1.12 -10.28 3.51
CA ALA A 83 -0.07 -11.11 3.29
C ALA A 83 -1.33 -10.28 3.02
N ALA A 84 -1.52 -9.17 3.74
CA ALA A 84 -2.64 -8.26 3.50
C ALA A 84 -2.53 -7.56 2.15
N ALA A 85 -1.33 -7.09 1.77
CA ALA A 85 -1.05 -6.46 0.49
C ALA A 85 -1.30 -7.42 -0.69
N ARG A 86 -0.88 -8.70 -0.58
CA ARG A 86 -1.23 -9.72 -1.59
C ARG A 86 -2.73 -10.02 -1.65
N GLY A 87 -3.45 -9.89 -0.55
CA GLY A 87 -4.91 -9.96 -0.53
C GLY A 87 -5.56 -8.83 -1.34
N GLN A 88 -4.94 -7.64 -1.34
CA GLN A 88 -5.39 -6.48 -2.11
C GLN A 88 -5.13 -6.64 -3.62
N ASP A 89 -4.04 -7.31 -4.00
CA ASP A 89 -3.62 -7.51 -5.40
C ASP A 89 -4.69 -8.25 -6.24
N PHE A 90 -5.46 -9.14 -5.62
CA PHE A 90 -6.53 -9.85 -6.31
C PHE A 90 -7.60 -8.88 -6.87
N LEU A 91 -7.68 -8.83 -8.21
CA LEU A 91 -8.54 -7.90 -8.97
C LEU A 91 -8.24 -6.43 -8.65
N ASN A 92 -6.96 -6.06 -8.56
CA ASN A 92 -6.50 -4.68 -8.34
C ASN A 92 -6.53 -3.82 -9.62
N TRP A 93 -7.73 -3.49 -10.10
CA TRP A 93 -7.93 -2.69 -11.32
C TRP A 93 -8.04 -1.17 -11.12
N PHE A 94 -8.16 -0.69 -9.87
CA PHE A 94 -8.49 0.70 -9.58
C PHE A 94 -7.24 1.50 -9.18
N GLU A 95 -6.37 0.91 -8.37
CA GLU A 95 -5.10 1.50 -7.92
C GLU A 95 -3.98 0.46 -8.10
N PRO A 96 -3.62 0.13 -9.37
CA PRO A 96 -2.79 -1.02 -9.69
C PRO A 96 -1.42 -0.98 -9.00
N PHE A 97 -0.83 0.20 -8.82
CA PHE A 97 0.47 0.35 -8.17
C PHE A 97 0.47 0.02 -6.66
N LYS A 98 -0.66 0.19 -5.95
CA LYS A 98 -0.68 0.10 -4.48
C LYS A 98 -0.36 -1.28 -3.93
N ALA A 99 -0.79 -2.34 -4.61
CA ALA A 99 -0.51 -3.70 -4.16
C ALA A 99 0.99 -4.02 -4.22
N PRO A 100 1.67 -3.90 -5.38
CA PRO A 100 3.12 -4.10 -5.45
C PRO A 100 3.89 -3.10 -4.58
N PHE A 101 3.45 -1.84 -4.45
CA PHE A 101 4.03 -0.89 -3.50
C PHE A 101 4.01 -1.41 -2.06
N ASN A 102 2.84 -1.84 -1.56
CA ASN A 102 2.70 -2.33 -0.19
C ASN A 102 3.46 -3.65 0.03
N ILE A 103 3.50 -4.53 -0.97
CA ILE A 103 4.29 -5.78 -0.92
C ILE A 103 5.77 -5.44 -0.84
N GLY A 104 6.27 -4.58 -1.73
CA GLY A 104 7.68 -4.17 -1.78
C GLY A 104 8.13 -3.49 -0.48
N THR A 105 7.32 -2.56 0.03
CA THR A 105 7.54 -1.89 1.32
C THR A 105 7.57 -2.89 2.49
N ALA A 106 6.64 -3.86 2.53
CA ALA A 106 6.66 -4.93 3.54
C ALA A 106 7.92 -5.81 3.46
N LEU A 107 8.32 -6.19 2.25
CA LEU A 107 9.54 -6.98 1.99
C LEU A 107 10.80 -6.21 2.38
N ALA A 108 10.85 -4.90 2.11
CA ALA A 108 11.95 -4.02 2.51
C ALA A 108 12.09 -3.95 4.04
N GLY A 109 10.96 -3.85 4.75
CA GLY A 109 10.96 -3.91 6.23
C GLY A 109 11.44 -5.27 6.77
N ALA A 110 11.18 -6.35 6.03
CA ALA A 110 11.67 -7.70 6.35
C ALA A 110 13.12 -7.98 5.87
N GLU A 111 13.86 -6.97 5.39
CA GLU A 111 15.22 -7.10 4.83
C GLU A 111 15.33 -8.07 3.64
N LYS A 112 14.21 -8.31 2.93
CA LYS A 112 14.16 -9.08 1.67
C LYS A 112 14.33 -8.13 0.48
N LEU A 113 15.50 -7.50 0.42
CA LEU A 113 15.74 -6.34 -0.46
C LEU A 113 15.62 -6.65 -1.96
N PRO A 114 16.11 -7.79 -2.50
CA PRO A 114 15.94 -8.11 -3.92
C PRO A 114 14.47 -8.28 -4.34
N GLU A 115 13.66 -8.94 -3.50
CA GLU A 115 12.23 -9.08 -3.74
C GLU A 115 11.49 -7.74 -3.58
N ALA A 116 11.89 -6.94 -2.59
CA ALA A 116 11.35 -5.61 -2.39
C ALA A 116 11.57 -4.70 -3.61
N ARG A 117 12.79 -4.74 -4.17
CA ARG A 117 13.15 -4.00 -5.39
C ARG A 117 12.25 -4.38 -6.55
N ALA A 118 12.07 -5.67 -6.82
CA ALA A 118 11.25 -6.14 -7.94
C ALA A 118 9.79 -5.64 -7.85
N GLU A 119 9.20 -5.69 -6.65
CA GLU A 119 7.83 -5.22 -6.41
C GLU A 119 7.72 -3.69 -6.51
N LEU A 120 8.72 -2.93 -6.05
CA LEU A 120 8.74 -1.47 -6.18
C LEU A 120 8.98 -1.02 -7.63
N GLU A 121 9.78 -1.75 -8.41
CA GLU A 121 9.92 -1.54 -9.86
C GLU A 121 8.59 -1.80 -10.58
N GLU A 122 7.89 -2.90 -10.28
CA GLU A 122 6.54 -3.17 -10.81
C GLU A 122 5.55 -2.06 -10.41
N SER A 123 5.59 -1.62 -9.15
CA SER A 123 4.79 -0.48 -8.70
C SER A 123 5.11 0.78 -9.49
N LEU A 124 6.37 1.03 -9.84
CA LEU A 124 6.79 2.23 -10.56
C LEU A 124 6.25 2.24 -11.99
N GLU A 125 6.21 1.08 -12.65
CA GLU A 125 5.61 0.93 -13.99
C GLU A 125 4.11 1.24 -14.01
N LEU A 126 3.42 1.01 -12.89
CA LEU A 126 1.98 1.18 -12.73
C LEU A 126 1.59 2.56 -12.19
N ALA A 127 2.52 3.26 -11.54
CA ALA A 127 2.29 4.55 -10.90
C ALA A 127 2.17 5.68 -11.93
N SER A 128 1.33 6.66 -11.62
CA SER A 128 1.09 7.83 -12.47
C SER A 128 0.89 9.11 -11.65
N GLY A 129 1.20 10.27 -12.23
CA GLY A 129 1.10 11.55 -11.52
C GLY A 129 1.93 11.54 -10.24
N LEU A 130 1.36 11.96 -9.11
CA LEU A 130 2.05 12.04 -7.82
C LEU A 130 2.33 10.68 -7.16
N GLU A 131 1.73 9.58 -7.66
CA GLU A 131 1.98 8.23 -7.15
C GLU A 131 3.46 7.85 -7.31
N VAL A 132 4.13 8.37 -8.35
CA VAL A 132 5.53 8.06 -8.65
C VAL A 132 6.49 8.54 -7.55
N CYS A 133 6.12 9.59 -6.82
CA CYS A 133 6.98 10.24 -5.82
C CYS A 133 7.34 9.27 -4.69
N THR A 134 6.31 8.69 -4.05
CA THR A 134 6.52 7.74 -2.93
C THR A 134 7.18 6.44 -3.40
N VAL A 135 6.83 5.97 -4.61
CA VAL A 135 7.40 4.72 -5.16
C VAL A 135 8.90 4.89 -5.45
N ARG A 136 9.31 5.99 -6.08
CA ARG A 136 10.73 6.28 -6.36
C ARG A 136 11.54 6.41 -5.08
N ILE A 137 11.02 7.10 -4.07
CA ILE A 137 11.68 7.22 -2.76
C ILE A 137 11.92 5.85 -2.14
N ASN A 138 10.89 5.00 -2.06
CA ASN A 138 11.03 3.67 -1.47
C ASN A 138 11.99 2.79 -2.27
N LEU A 139 11.94 2.86 -3.60
CA LEU A 139 12.87 2.14 -4.47
C LEU A 139 14.32 2.59 -4.25
N ALA A 140 14.57 3.90 -4.19
CA ALA A 140 15.91 4.44 -3.94
C ALA A 140 16.45 4.02 -2.55
N LEU A 141 15.60 3.96 -1.53
CA LEU A 141 15.98 3.51 -0.19
C LEU A 141 16.28 2.01 -0.13
N VAL A 142 15.54 1.18 -0.88
CA VAL A 142 15.87 -0.25 -1.03
C VAL A 142 17.21 -0.43 -1.74
N LEU A 143 17.45 0.30 -2.83
CA LEU A 143 18.72 0.26 -3.57
C LEU A 143 19.89 0.73 -2.69
N GLU A 144 19.71 1.78 -1.89
CA GLU A 144 20.69 2.24 -0.91
C GLU A 144 21.04 1.13 0.09
N ARG A 145 20.04 0.47 0.69
CA ARG A 145 20.27 -0.63 1.64
C ARG A 145 20.96 -1.83 0.97
N MET A 146 20.62 -2.14 -0.28
CA MET A 146 21.32 -3.17 -1.04
C MET A 146 22.79 -2.80 -1.25
N GLY A 147 23.08 -1.53 -1.57
CA GLY A 147 24.44 -1.05 -1.71
C GLY A 147 25.21 -1.11 -0.38
N ASP A 148 24.55 -0.79 0.73
CA ASP A 148 25.13 -0.91 2.07
C ASP A 148 25.45 -2.37 2.43
N ALA A 149 24.57 -3.31 2.09
CA ALA A 149 24.82 -4.73 2.25
C ALA A 149 26.00 -5.21 1.38
N ALA A 150 26.03 -4.82 0.10
CA ALA A 150 27.13 -5.15 -0.80
C ALA A 150 28.48 -4.63 -0.28
N ARG A 151 28.52 -3.38 0.22
CA ARG A 151 29.72 -2.82 0.87
C ARG A 151 30.12 -3.64 2.09
N ALA A 152 29.16 -3.99 2.95
CA ALA A 152 29.42 -4.78 4.15
C ALA A 152 30.00 -6.18 3.83
N ASP A 153 29.61 -6.75 2.69
CA ASP A 153 30.13 -8.00 2.15
C ASP A 153 31.47 -7.85 1.41
N GLY A 154 32.01 -6.62 1.34
CA GLY A 154 33.29 -6.30 0.69
C GLY A 154 33.20 -6.10 -0.83
N ASP A 155 31.98 -6.06 -1.41
CA ASP A 155 31.75 -5.81 -2.82
C ASP A 155 31.47 -4.32 -3.07
N GLY A 156 32.53 -3.50 -2.98
CA GLY A 156 32.45 -2.05 -3.23
C GLY A 156 32.04 -1.70 -4.66
N ALA A 157 32.29 -2.58 -5.63
CA ALA A 157 31.89 -2.37 -7.02
C ALA A 157 30.37 -2.48 -7.18
N ALA A 158 29.76 -3.54 -6.63
CA ALA A 158 28.31 -3.68 -6.59
C ALA A 158 27.66 -2.59 -5.74
N ALA A 159 28.28 -2.20 -4.62
CA ALA A 159 27.81 -1.09 -3.80
C ALA A 159 27.75 0.23 -4.60
N ALA A 160 28.81 0.57 -5.33
CA ALA A 160 28.87 1.77 -6.17
C ALA A 160 27.80 1.79 -7.26
N GLU A 161 27.54 0.65 -7.89
CA GLU A 161 26.47 0.49 -8.89
C GLU A 161 25.10 0.76 -8.26
N LEU A 162 24.81 0.14 -7.12
CA LEU A 162 23.53 0.29 -6.41
C LEU A 162 23.30 1.71 -5.91
N PHE A 163 24.31 2.39 -5.36
CA PHE A 163 24.19 3.80 -4.99
C PHE A 163 23.97 4.70 -6.21
N GLY A 164 24.57 4.38 -7.37
CA GLY A 164 24.34 5.12 -8.60
C GLY A 164 22.95 4.92 -9.19
N GLU A 165 22.41 3.72 -9.07
CA GLU A 165 21.04 3.45 -9.44
C GLU A 165 20.06 4.19 -8.52
N ALA A 166 20.27 4.12 -7.20
CA ALA A 166 19.48 4.87 -6.23
C ALA A 166 19.52 6.37 -6.52
N LEU A 167 20.71 6.92 -6.82
CA LEU A 167 20.87 8.34 -7.15
C LEU A 167 20.11 8.72 -8.43
N THR A 168 20.11 7.83 -9.43
CA THR A 168 19.35 8.03 -10.67
C THR A 168 17.85 8.05 -10.39
N VAL A 169 17.34 7.09 -9.59
CA VAL A 169 15.92 7.04 -9.21
C VAL A 169 15.49 8.33 -8.48
N THR A 170 16.33 8.83 -7.57
CA THR A 170 16.11 10.07 -6.81
C THR A 170 16.16 11.31 -7.69
N THR A 171 17.21 11.47 -8.52
CA THR A 171 17.40 12.68 -9.36
C THR A 171 16.47 12.77 -10.56
N GLU A 172 15.91 11.66 -11.02
CA GLU A 172 14.88 11.62 -12.06
C GLU A 172 13.45 11.77 -11.51
N MET A 173 13.32 12.10 -10.22
CA MET A 173 12.02 12.38 -9.63
C MET A 173 11.41 13.65 -10.27
N PRO A 174 10.12 13.63 -10.67
CA PRO A 174 9.49 14.81 -11.26
C PRO A 174 9.45 16.00 -10.28
N GLU A 175 9.55 17.23 -10.80
CA GLU A 175 9.47 18.46 -9.99
C GLU A 175 8.13 18.55 -9.23
N GLU A 176 7.06 17.92 -9.73
CA GLU A 176 5.78 17.87 -9.04
C GLU A 176 5.84 17.12 -7.70
N CYS A 177 6.88 16.33 -7.43
CA CYS A 177 7.09 15.68 -6.14
C CYS A 177 7.53 16.63 -5.03
N ASP A 178 7.97 17.85 -5.37
CA ASP A 178 8.29 18.93 -4.43
C ASP A 178 7.08 19.86 -4.18
N SER A 179 5.89 19.49 -4.65
CA SER A 179 4.68 20.30 -4.50
C SER A 179 4.01 20.11 -3.13
N GLU A 180 3.22 21.10 -2.71
CA GLU A 180 2.36 20.98 -1.52
C GLU A 180 1.37 19.81 -1.69
N GLU A 181 0.90 19.54 -2.91
CA GLU A 181 0.03 18.40 -3.18
C GLU A 181 0.74 17.06 -2.98
N ALA A 182 2.01 16.94 -3.36
CA ALA A 182 2.81 15.75 -3.10
C ALA A 182 3.03 15.55 -1.60
N GLN A 183 3.30 16.64 -0.89
CA GLN A 183 3.42 16.66 0.57
C GLN A 183 2.15 16.14 1.26
N GLU A 184 0.96 16.56 0.80
CA GLU A 184 -0.33 16.08 1.33
C GLU A 184 -0.62 14.60 1.04
N GLN A 185 0.02 14.02 0.01
CA GLN A 185 -0.11 12.60 -0.33
C GLN A 185 0.98 11.72 0.31
N SER A 186 1.90 12.30 1.08
CA SER A 186 2.89 11.54 1.83
C SER A 186 2.20 10.56 2.79
N SER A 187 2.77 9.36 2.90
CA SER A 187 2.31 8.37 3.90
C SER A 187 2.70 8.77 5.32
N ASP A 188 3.71 9.64 5.45
CA ASP A 188 4.15 10.25 6.70
C ASP A 188 3.80 11.76 6.68
N PRO A 189 2.84 12.21 7.52
CA PRO A 189 2.41 13.61 7.55
C PRO A 189 3.45 14.56 8.16
N ASP A 190 4.42 14.06 8.94
CA ASP A 190 5.45 14.87 9.58
C ASP A 190 6.71 15.02 8.70
N ARG A 191 6.80 14.22 7.62
CA ARG A 191 7.94 14.19 6.69
C ARG A 191 7.86 15.29 5.65
N ASP A 192 8.86 16.16 5.59
CA ASP A 192 9.04 17.08 4.45
C ASP A 192 9.60 16.31 3.23
N MET A 193 8.83 16.23 2.16
CA MET A 193 9.15 15.43 0.97
C MET A 193 10.35 15.98 0.20
N GLN A 194 10.46 17.31 0.09
CA GLN A 194 11.56 17.96 -0.60
C GLN A 194 12.85 17.73 0.17
N GLN A 195 12.86 18.04 1.47
CA GLN A 195 14.03 17.85 2.32
C GLN A 195 14.47 16.38 2.34
N SER A 196 13.52 15.45 2.40
CA SER A 196 13.86 14.02 2.39
C SER A 196 14.51 13.57 1.09
N THR A 197 14.11 14.16 -0.04
CA THR A 197 14.68 13.85 -1.36
C THR A 197 16.08 14.42 -1.48
N ASP A 198 16.27 15.68 -1.05
CA ASP A 198 17.58 16.34 -1.00
C ASP A 198 18.57 15.58 -0.09
N ASP A 199 18.14 15.22 1.13
CA ASP A 199 18.96 14.49 2.09
C ASP A 199 19.36 13.10 1.55
N LEU A 200 18.43 12.42 0.86
CA LEU A 200 18.71 11.14 0.19
C LEU A 200 19.70 11.32 -0.96
N GLU A 201 19.52 12.33 -1.80
CA GLU A 201 20.42 12.63 -2.91
C GLU A 201 21.85 12.90 -2.42
N ASP A 202 22.00 13.74 -1.40
CA ASP A 202 23.31 14.09 -0.84
C ASP A 202 23.99 12.90 -0.16
N ARG A 203 23.22 12.08 0.58
CA ARG A 203 23.72 10.85 1.19
C ARG A 203 24.19 9.84 0.13
N LEU A 204 23.47 9.69 -0.98
CA LEU A 204 23.84 8.81 -2.08
C LEU A 204 25.09 9.30 -2.83
N LYS A 205 25.21 10.62 -3.08
CA LYS A 205 26.44 11.22 -3.64
C LYS A 205 27.64 10.95 -2.75
N GLN A 206 27.49 11.11 -1.43
CA GLN A 206 28.56 10.82 -0.48
C GLN A 206 28.98 9.36 -0.54
N LYS A 207 28.02 8.42 -0.50
CA LYS A 207 28.29 6.98 -0.60
C LYS A 207 29.01 6.61 -1.90
N GLN A 208 28.61 7.17 -3.04
CA GLN A 208 29.32 6.97 -4.31
C GLN A 208 30.79 7.45 -4.26
N GLN A 209 31.03 8.63 -3.69
CA GLN A 209 32.39 9.17 -3.57
C GLN A 209 33.25 8.30 -2.66
N SER A 210 32.69 7.76 -1.58
CA SER A 210 33.37 6.83 -0.68
C SER A 210 33.77 5.53 -1.38
N GLU A 211 32.90 4.93 -2.20
CA GLU A 211 33.26 3.72 -2.96
C GLU A 211 34.38 3.97 -3.97
N GLN A 212 34.39 5.14 -4.62
CA GLN A 212 35.43 5.50 -5.59
C GLN A 212 36.80 5.79 -4.95
N GLN A 213 36.82 6.16 -3.67
CA GLN A 213 38.04 6.48 -2.92
C GLN A 213 38.62 5.30 -2.16
N THR A 214 37.97 4.14 -2.17
CA THR A 214 38.49 2.92 -1.54
C THR A 214 39.43 2.22 -2.54
N PRO A 215 40.77 2.34 -2.44
CA PRO A 215 41.64 1.47 -3.22
C PRO A 215 41.39 0.03 -2.80
N PRO A 216 41.55 -0.96 -3.72
CA PRO A 216 41.47 -2.36 -3.34
C PRO A 216 42.43 -2.60 -2.18
N GLU A 217 41.92 -3.20 -1.11
CA GLU A 217 42.68 -3.55 0.06
C GLU A 217 43.74 -4.59 -0.36
N GLU A 218 44.89 -4.11 -0.83
CA GLU A 218 46.12 -4.88 -0.78
C GLU A 218 46.36 -5.19 0.69
N GLU A 219 46.34 -6.49 1.04
CA GLU A 219 46.71 -7.03 2.35
C GLU A 219 47.93 -6.27 2.89
N GLN A 220 47.72 -5.29 3.77
CA GLN A 220 48.82 -4.66 4.47
C GLN A 220 49.29 -5.59 5.60
N PRO A 221 50.60 -5.73 5.81
CA PRO A 221 51.15 -6.70 6.76
C PRO A 221 50.72 -6.35 8.18
N GLU A 222 50.47 -7.38 9.01
CA GLU A 222 50.20 -7.29 10.46
C GLU A 222 51.00 -6.15 11.12
N GLU A 223 50.31 -5.05 11.45
CA GLU A 223 50.85 -4.02 12.33
C GLU A 223 50.87 -4.55 13.77
N GLU A 224 52.03 -4.40 14.41
CA GLU A 224 52.31 -4.74 15.81
C GLU A 224 51.26 -4.18 16.79
N PRO A 225 51.05 -4.83 17.96
CA PRO A 225 49.97 -4.46 18.87
C PRO A 225 50.16 -3.03 19.38
N GLN A 226 49.20 -2.15 19.04
CA GLN A 226 49.14 -0.80 19.59
C GLN A 226 49.05 -0.86 21.13
N PRO A 227 49.76 0.02 21.86
CA PRO A 227 49.65 0.09 23.30
C PRO A 227 48.21 0.46 23.69
N GLN A 228 47.68 -0.25 24.68
CA GLN A 228 46.35 0.05 25.23
C GLN A 228 46.25 1.55 25.58
N PRO A 229 45.10 2.19 25.30
CA PRO A 229 44.91 3.59 25.68
C PRO A 229 45.15 3.74 27.19
N SER A 230 45.90 4.76 27.56
CA SER A 230 46.15 5.11 28.97
C SER A 230 44.82 5.34 29.69
N GLU A 231 44.75 5.02 30.98
CA GLU A 231 43.53 5.19 31.81
C GLU A 231 42.94 6.60 31.69
N ASP A 232 43.78 7.64 31.63
CA ASP A 232 43.33 9.03 31.42
C ASP A 232 42.50 9.24 30.14
N LYS A 233 42.78 8.47 29.07
CA LYS A 233 42.03 8.52 27.81
C LYS A 233 40.74 7.70 27.88
N LEU A 234 40.70 6.67 28.71
CA LEU A 234 39.49 5.90 28.97
C LEU A 234 38.51 6.73 29.79
N ASP A 235 39.01 7.42 30.82
CA ASP A 235 38.23 8.36 31.63
C ASP A 235 37.67 9.51 30.77
N GLU A 236 38.48 10.08 29.87
CA GLU A 236 38.01 11.14 28.95
C GLU A 236 36.92 10.63 27.98
N LEU A 237 37.01 9.37 27.56
CA LEU A 237 36.00 8.75 26.68
C LEU A 237 34.71 8.43 27.44
N GLU A 238 34.81 7.98 28.69
CA GLU A 238 33.66 7.73 29.57
C GLU A 238 32.93 9.04 29.90
N ASP A 239 33.66 10.10 30.25
CA ASP A 239 33.11 11.44 30.46
C ASP A 239 32.37 11.96 29.22
N LYS A 240 32.95 11.77 28.02
CA LYS A 240 32.30 12.14 26.76
C LYS A 240 31.04 11.32 26.47
N LEU A 241 31.04 10.03 26.80
CA LEU A 241 29.89 9.16 26.63
C LEU A 241 28.76 9.51 27.61
N GLU A 242 29.09 9.79 28.87
CA GLU A 242 28.11 10.27 29.86
C GLU A 242 27.55 11.64 29.47
N GLN A 243 28.39 12.57 29.03
CA GLN A 243 27.97 13.88 28.56
C GLN A 243 27.02 13.76 27.36
N GLY A 244 27.39 12.96 26.36
CA GLY A 244 26.53 12.69 25.20
C GLY A 244 25.22 11.96 25.56
N THR A 245 25.19 11.19 26.64
CA THR A 245 23.96 10.55 27.15
C THR A 245 23.07 11.56 27.87
N GLN A 246 23.65 12.43 28.70
CA GLN A 246 22.93 13.52 29.37
C GLN A 246 22.35 14.55 28.40
N GLU A 247 23.04 14.86 27.31
CA GLU A 247 22.52 15.75 26.26
C GLU A 247 21.32 15.11 25.54
N ARG A 248 21.37 13.79 25.31
CA ARG A 248 20.28 13.00 24.70
C ARG A 248 19.05 12.89 25.60
N ASP A 249 19.26 12.74 26.91
CA ASP A 249 18.19 12.68 27.91
C ASP A 249 17.54 14.05 28.15
N GLN A 250 18.31 15.14 28.04
CA GLN A 250 17.78 16.51 28.12
C GLN A 250 16.99 16.90 26.86
N GLN A 251 17.35 16.40 25.68
CA GLN A 251 16.56 16.59 24.46
C GLN A 251 15.29 15.74 24.41
N GLN A 252 15.27 14.56 25.06
CA GLN A 252 14.07 13.72 25.20
C GLN A 252 13.01 14.26 26.18
N GLY A 253 13.30 15.36 26.88
CA GLY A 253 12.36 15.99 27.82
C GLY A 253 11.27 16.85 27.17
N ASP A 254 11.40 17.19 25.88
CA ASP A 254 10.44 18.07 25.19
C ASP A 254 10.03 17.61 23.78
N ASP A 255 10.54 16.48 23.26
CA ASP A 255 9.96 15.79 22.11
C ASP A 255 10.30 14.29 22.14
N GLY A 256 9.30 13.47 21.80
CA GLY A 256 9.39 12.01 21.83
C GLY A 256 10.49 11.48 20.91
N GLY A 257 11.24 10.49 21.43
CA GLY A 257 12.46 9.96 20.84
C GLY A 257 12.36 9.45 19.40
N GLY A 258 13.47 9.60 18.69
CA GLY A 258 13.66 9.09 17.33
C GLY A 258 15.14 9.03 16.91
N SER A 259 16.00 8.35 17.69
CA SER A 259 17.20 7.73 17.11
C SER A 259 16.74 6.46 16.38
N GLY A 260 16.07 6.64 15.25
CA GLY A 260 15.61 5.58 14.38
C GLY A 260 16.07 5.90 12.99
N THR A 261 16.69 4.94 12.31
CA THR A 261 16.74 4.90 10.85
C THR A 261 15.46 5.48 10.28
N ASP A 262 15.53 6.49 9.41
CA ASP A 262 14.37 7.00 8.67
C ASP A 262 13.62 5.77 8.14
N LYS A 263 12.42 5.54 8.68
CA LYS A 263 11.52 4.53 8.14
C LYS A 263 10.84 5.24 6.97
N PRO A 264 11.06 4.79 5.72
CA PRO A 264 10.57 5.47 4.52
C PRO A 264 9.06 5.74 4.41
N TRP A 265 8.26 5.28 5.37
CA TRP A 265 6.93 4.72 5.13
C TRP A 265 5.94 4.96 6.26
#